data_AF-A0A1D6I072-F1
#
_entry.id   AF-A0A1D6I072-F1
#
_cell.length_a   1.000
_cell.length_b   1.000
_cell.length_c   1.000
_cell.angle_alpha   90.00
_cell.angle_beta   90.00
_cell.angle_gamma   90.00
#
_symmetry.space_group_name_H-M   'P 1'
#
loop_
_entity.id
_entity.type
_entity.pdbx_description
1 polymer ?
#
loop_
_entity_poly.entity_id
_entity_poly.type
_entity_poly.pdbx_seq_one_letter_code
_entity_poly.pdbx_strand_id
1 'polypeptide(L)'
;MASAKLLYIVVVDEDASSFRYTRSLLHSTLQLMGCKRRHAFEGLGDTATSARVRRYEVAEATPTTSSRQFQFELYKRRTTVLLPRDLFLDLVLDLDALALYKFVAPNQRTDLMLACRIRERKESITVLCGTSGKSTLSMLLGSRLGITTVVSTDSIRHMMRSFVEENKNPLLSASTYHAGECLDPVAVAEAKARSKVKKRSGVSSNSNIDYAKSGALTEKVDGKSIGKKQMAIEGYKAQSEMVIDFD
;
A
#
# COMPACT_ATOMS: atom_id res chain seq x y z
N MET A 1 -42.62 -6.19 2.26
CA MET A 1 -41.54 -7.18 2.04
C MET A 1 -40.25 -6.58 2.55
N ALA A 2 -39.58 -7.22 3.52
CA ALA A 2 -38.33 -6.69 4.05
C ALA A 2 -37.25 -6.69 2.95
N SER A 3 -36.75 -5.51 2.57
CA SER A 3 -35.62 -5.38 1.65
C SER A 3 -34.43 -6.14 2.25
N ALA A 4 -34.00 -7.22 1.59
CA ALA A 4 -32.89 -8.02 2.05
C ALA A 4 -31.63 -7.16 1.99
N LYS A 5 -31.13 -6.74 3.15
CA LYS A 5 -29.90 -5.94 3.25
C LYS A 5 -28.75 -6.74 2.65
N LEU A 6 -28.14 -6.22 1.60
CA LEU A 6 -26.89 -6.75 1.05
C LEU A 6 -25.81 -6.76 2.13
N LEU A 7 -25.23 -7.93 2.39
CA LEU A 7 -24.17 -8.10 3.38
C LEU A 7 -22.79 -8.13 2.73
N TYR A 8 -22.69 -8.55 1.48
CA TYR A 8 -21.42 -8.81 0.80
C TYR A 8 -21.42 -8.36 -0.67
N ILE A 9 -20.32 -7.78 -1.10
CA ILE A 9 -20.01 -7.55 -2.52
C ILE A 9 -18.79 -8.41 -2.84
N VAL A 10 -18.87 -9.25 -3.85
CA VAL A 10 -17.73 -10.00 -4.38
C VAL A 10 -17.29 -9.30 -5.65
N VAL A 11 -16.10 -8.73 -5.60
CA VAL A 11 -15.48 -8.07 -6.75
C VAL A 11 -14.65 -9.09 -7.49
N VAL A 12 -14.85 -9.20 -8.81
CA VAL A 12 -14.12 -10.09 -9.71
C VAL A 12 -13.17 -9.24 -10.55
N ASP A 13 -11.90 -9.61 -10.53
CA ASP A 13 -10.86 -9.02 -11.36
C ASP A 13 -10.68 -9.81 -12.66
N GLU A 14 -10.06 -9.18 -13.66
CA GLU A 14 -9.76 -9.79 -14.98
C GLU A 14 -8.93 -11.08 -14.85
N ASP A 15 -8.02 -11.14 -13.87
CA ASP A 15 -7.14 -12.30 -13.61
C ASP A 15 -7.87 -13.50 -12.95
N ALA A 16 -9.21 -13.53 -13.02
CA ALA A 16 -10.10 -14.47 -12.33
C ALA A 16 -10.00 -14.49 -10.79
N SER A 17 -9.17 -13.62 -10.20
CA SER A 17 -9.14 -13.41 -8.76
C SER A 17 -10.41 -12.70 -8.30
N SER A 18 -10.88 -13.02 -7.10
CA SER A 18 -12.03 -12.33 -6.52
C SER A 18 -11.78 -11.95 -5.08
N PHE A 19 -12.39 -10.85 -4.65
CA PHE A 19 -12.26 -10.35 -3.29
C PHE A 19 -13.62 -9.95 -2.71
N ARG A 20 -13.83 -10.30 -1.44
CA ARG A 20 -15.11 -10.10 -0.76
C ARG A 20 -15.06 -8.85 0.11
N TYR A 21 -15.85 -7.86 -0.26
CA TYR A 21 -16.10 -6.66 0.52
C TYR A 21 -17.32 -6.83 1.43
N THR A 22 -17.09 -6.67 2.73
CA THR A 22 -18.16 -6.40 3.70
C THR A 22 -18.39 -4.90 3.79
N ARG A 23 -19.53 -4.49 4.37
CA ARG A 23 -19.78 -3.08 4.70
C ARG A 23 -18.68 -2.45 5.55
N SER A 24 -18.15 -3.18 6.54
CA SER A 24 -17.08 -2.69 7.41
C SER A 24 -15.76 -2.51 6.65
N LEU A 25 -15.42 -3.45 5.76
CA LEU A 25 -14.21 -3.39 4.95
C LEU A 25 -14.26 -2.23 3.96
N LEU A 26 -15.39 -2.06 3.28
CA LEU A 26 -15.60 -0.96 2.34
C LEU A 26 -15.54 0.40 3.05
N HIS A 27 -16.19 0.52 4.21
CA HIS A 27 -16.07 1.73 5.05
C HIS A 27 -14.61 2.01 5.46
N SER A 28 -13.86 0.99 5.88
CA SER A 28 -12.45 1.13 6.24
C SER A 28 -11.55 1.47 5.04
N THR A 29 -11.98 1.11 3.82
CA THR A 29 -11.32 1.47 2.55
C THR A 29 -11.53 2.93 2.22
N LEU A 30 -12.77 3.43 2.34
CA LEU A 30 -13.08 4.85 2.17
C LEU A 30 -12.42 5.71 3.25
N GLN A 31 -12.32 5.23 4.49
CA GLN A 31 -11.61 5.93 5.55
C GLN A 31 -10.09 6.04 5.25
N LEU A 32 -9.50 5.04 4.58
CA LEU A 32 -8.10 5.10 4.12
C LEU A 32 -7.89 6.22 3.09
N MET A 33 -8.89 6.49 2.26
CA MET A 33 -8.90 7.65 1.35
C MET A 33 -9.14 8.98 2.08
N GLY A 34 -9.47 8.98 3.38
CA GLY A 34 -9.75 10.20 4.15
C GLY A 34 -11.23 10.59 4.20
N CYS A 35 -12.15 9.74 3.73
CA CYS A 35 -13.59 9.98 3.90
C CYS A 35 -13.96 9.96 5.40
N LYS A 36 -14.82 10.90 5.84
CA LYS A 36 -15.27 10.99 7.25
C LYS A 36 -16.12 9.75 7.63
N ARG A 37 -16.36 9.53 8.92
CA ARG A 37 -17.13 8.36 9.40
C ARG A 37 -18.66 8.45 9.26
N ARG A 38 -19.22 9.62 8.91
CA ARG A 38 -20.62 9.96 9.26
C ARG A 38 -21.73 9.48 8.30
N HIS A 39 -21.45 8.91 7.12
CA HIS A 39 -22.50 8.59 6.13
C HIS A 39 -22.23 7.30 5.35
N ALA A 40 -21.84 6.23 6.04
CA ALA A 40 -21.50 4.99 5.38
C ALA A 40 -22.74 4.11 5.17
N PHE A 41 -23.17 3.96 3.93
CA PHE A 41 -23.99 2.83 3.46
C PHE A 41 -25.43 2.79 3.99
N GLU A 42 -26.26 3.73 3.56
CA GLU A 42 -27.72 3.56 3.55
C GLU A 42 -28.24 3.14 2.16
N GLY A 43 -27.47 3.37 1.07
CA GLY A 43 -27.94 3.24 -0.31
C GLY A 43 -27.59 1.95 -1.09
N LEU A 44 -26.80 1.00 -0.55
CA LEU A 44 -26.41 -0.19 -1.32
C LEU A 44 -27.60 -1.13 -1.59
N GLY A 45 -28.61 -1.12 -0.71
CA GLY A 45 -29.81 -1.94 -0.87
C GLY A 45 -30.63 -1.59 -2.12
N ASP A 46 -30.65 -0.30 -2.50
CA ASP A 46 -31.54 0.20 -3.56
C ASP A 46 -30.82 0.38 -4.92
N THR A 47 -29.50 0.61 -4.92
CA THR A 47 -28.70 0.81 -6.15
C THR A 47 -28.29 -0.48 -6.87
N ALA A 48 -28.26 -1.62 -6.16
CA ALA A 48 -27.97 -2.93 -6.77
C ALA A 48 -29.09 -3.45 -7.70
N THR A 49 -30.17 -2.68 -7.88
CA THR A 49 -31.28 -2.97 -8.79
C THR A 49 -31.01 -2.50 -10.23
N SER A 50 -29.89 -1.82 -10.49
CA SER A 50 -29.49 -1.44 -11.85
C SER A 50 -29.10 -2.67 -12.67
N ALA A 51 -29.59 -2.76 -13.91
CA ALA A 51 -29.57 -3.94 -14.79
C ALA A 51 -28.19 -4.56 -15.12
N ARG A 52 -27.10 -3.98 -14.61
CA ARG A 52 -25.71 -4.41 -14.84
C ARG A 52 -25.14 -5.30 -13.72
N VAL A 53 -25.88 -5.48 -12.63
CA VAL A 53 -25.44 -6.24 -11.46
C VAL A 53 -25.86 -7.71 -11.58
N ARG A 54 -24.90 -8.62 -11.77
CA ARG A 54 -25.18 -10.07 -11.72
C ARG A 54 -25.29 -10.52 -10.26
N ARG A 55 -26.42 -11.12 -9.89
CA ARG A 55 -26.53 -11.80 -8.59
C ARG A 55 -25.66 -13.06 -8.61
N TYR A 56 -25.09 -13.41 -7.46
CA TYR A 56 -24.21 -14.58 -7.31
C TYR A 56 -24.91 -15.85 -7.82
N GLU A 57 -24.38 -16.46 -8.89
CA GLU A 57 -24.80 -17.77 -9.39
C GLU A 57 -23.90 -18.86 -8.80
N VAL A 58 -24.50 -19.94 -8.32
CA VAL A 58 -23.79 -21.08 -7.70
C VAL A 58 -23.38 -22.03 -8.82
N ALA A 59 -22.11 -22.45 -8.84
CA ALA A 59 -21.66 -23.58 -9.64
C ALA A 59 -22.49 -24.83 -9.26
N GLU A 60 -23.03 -25.55 -10.25
CA GLU A 60 -23.99 -26.64 -10.07
C GLU A 60 -23.63 -27.54 -8.89
N ALA A 61 -24.58 -27.66 -7.96
CA ALA A 61 -24.43 -28.46 -6.75
C ALA A 61 -24.20 -29.92 -7.14
N THR A 62 -23.09 -30.49 -6.69
CA THR A 62 -22.96 -31.95 -6.62
C THR A 62 -23.99 -32.49 -5.62
N PRO A 63 -24.62 -33.65 -5.89
CA PRO A 63 -25.86 -34.10 -5.25
C PRO A 63 -25.75 -34.51 -3.77
N THR A 64 -24.66 -34.17 -3.08
CA THR A 64 -24.38 -34.55 -1.69
C THR A 64 -24.48 -33.40 -0.68
N THR A 65 -24.99 -32.23 -1.06
CA THR A 65 -25.02 -31.06 -0.16
C THR A 65 -26.15 -31.15 0.87
N SER A 66 -25.79 -31.11 2.17
CA SER A 66 -26.75 -31.20 3.28
C SER A 66 -27.79 -30.06 3.28
N SER A 67 -28.99 -30.30 3.83
CA SER A 67 -30.07 -29.30 3.94
C SER A 67 -29.63 -27.97 4.59
N ARG A 68 -28.73 -28.03 5.58
CA ARG A 68 -28.13 -26.82 6.19
C ARG A 68 -27.20 -26.07 5.24
N GLN A 69 -26.41 -26.77 4.43
CA GLN A 69 -25.59 -26.15 3.38
C GLN A 69 -26.45 -25.49 2.31
N PHE A 70 -27.56 -26.12 1.91
CA PHE A 70 -28.48 -25.54 0.94
C PHE A 70 -29.12 -24.24 1.45
N GLN A 71 -29.57 -24.20 2.71
CA GLN A 71 -30.08 -22.97 3.33
C GLN A 71 -29.01 -21.88 3.47
N PHE A 72 -27.77 -22.27 3.82
CA PHE A 72 -26.64 -21.36 3.89
C PHE A 72 -26.31 -20.74 2.52
N GLU A 73 -26.33 -21.54 1.45
CA GLU A 73 -26.11 -21.05 0.09
C GLU A 73 -27.24 -20.15 -0.41
N LEU A 74 -28.50 -20.45 -0.09
CA LEU A 74 -29.63 -19.56 -0.38
C LEU A 74 -29.52 -18.21 0.35
N TYR A 75 -29.07 -18.23 1.60
CA TYR A 75 -28.79 -17.01 2.36
C TYR A 75 -27.67 -16.20 1.71
N LYS A 76 -26.60 -16.86 1.26
CA LYS A 76 -25.48 -16.25 0.55
C LYS A 76 -25.93 -15.59 -0.76
N ARG A 77 -26.78 -16.25 -1.56
CA ARG A 77 -27.39 -15.70 -2.79
C ARG A 77 -28.19 -14.43 -2.54
N ARG A 78 -29.00 -14.38 -1.47
CA ARG A 78 -29.86 -13.21 -1.16
C ARG A 78 -29.08 -12.00 -0.66
N THR A 79 -27.85 -12.21 -0.22
CA THR A 79 -27.08 -11.19 0.52
C THR A 79 -25.72 -10.88 -0.12
N THR A 80 -25.40 -11.52 -1.25
CA THR A 80 -24.14 -11.36 -1.98
C THR A 80 -24.38 -11.00 -3.43
N VAL A 81 -23.64 -10.02 -3.92
CA VAL A 81 -23.65 -9.56 -5.31
C VAL A 81 -22.27 -9.76 -5.93
N LEU A 82 -22.21 -10.19 -7.20
CA LEU A 82 -20.96 -10.22 -7.98
C LEU A 82 -20.85 -8.97 -8.84
N LEU A 83 -19.71 -8.30 -8.79
CA LEU A 83 -19.42 -7.14 -9.63
C LEU A 83 -18.04 -7.31 -10.28
N PRO A 84 -17.91 -7.06 -11.59
CA PRO A 84 -16.63 -6.72 -12.19
C PRO A 84 -15.99 -5.51 -11.50
N ARG A 85 -14.66 -5.45 -11.47
CA ARG A 85 -13.91 -4.36 -10.83
C ARG A 85 -14.38 -2.97 -11.27
N ASP A 86 -14.53 -2.73 -12.57
CA ASP A 86 -14.91 -1.42 -13.07
C ASP A 86 -16.29 -0.98 -12.59
N LEU A 87 -17.28 -1.87 -12.61
CA LEU A 87 -18.62 -1.60 -12.10
C LEU A 87 -18.64 -1.40 -10.59
N PHE A 88 -17.79 -2.11 -9.85
CA PHE A 88 -17.64 -1.89 -8.42
C PHE A 88 -17.10 -0.48 -8.12
N LEU A 89 -16.07 -0.03 -8.85
CA LEU A 89 -15.53 1.32 -8.68
C LEU A 89 -16.55 2.38 -9.05
N ASP A 90 -17.20 2.24 -10.22
CA ASP A 90 -18.26 3.16 -10.66
C ASP A 90 -19.34 3.26 -9.60
N LEU A 91 -19.84 2.13 -9.10
CA LEU A 91 -20.89 2.11 -8.08
C LEU A 91 -20.44 2.76 -6.76
N VAL A 92 -19.21 2.53 -6.31
CA VAL A 92 -18.70 3.15 -5.07
C VAL A 92 -18.46 4.66 -5.25
N LEU A 93 -18.06 5.10 -6.44
CA LEU A 93 -17.85 6.51 -6.76
C LEU A 93 -19.18 7.25 -6.98
N ASP A 94 -20.13 6.63 -7.68
CA ASP A 94 -21.48 7.13 -7.99
C ASP A 94 -22.39 7.13 -6.76
N LEU A 95 -22.06 6.32 -5.74
CA LEU A 95 -22.69 6.48 -4.44
C LEU A 95 -22.45 7.94 -3.99
N ASP A 96 -23.54 8.67 -3.73
CA ASP A 96 -23.58 10.03 -3.14
C ASP A 96 -22.68 10.21 -1.91
N ALA A 97 -22.13 9.12 -1.38
CA ALA A 97 -20.98 9.09 -0.50
C ALA A 97 -19.89 10.11 -0.88
N LEU A 98 -19.39 10.22 -2.11
CA LEU A 98 -18.28 11.18 -2.39
C LEU A 98 -18.71 12.65 -2.33
N ALA A 99 -19.95 12.95 -2.76
CA ALA A 99 -20.55 14.28 -2.63
C ALA A 99 -20.80 14.64 -1.14
N LEU A 100 -21.25 13.67 -0.33
CA LEU A 100 -21.47 13.82 1.12
C LEU A 100 -20.16 13.82 1.94
N TYR A 101 -19.10 13.17 1.43
CA TYR A 101 -17.81 13.03 2.12
C TYR A 101 -16.82 14.16 1.83
N LYS A 102 -17.15 15.13 0.96
CA LYS A 102 -16.28 16.25 0.58
C LYS A 102 -14.87 15.78 0.16
N PHE A 103 -14.79 14.62 -0.50
CA PHE A 103 -13.52 14.13 -0.99
C PHE A 103 -13.20 14.84 -2.31
N VAL A 104 -12.47 15.95 -2.23
CA VAL A 104 -12.05 16.75 -3.39
C VAL A 104 -10.60 16.42 -3.70
N ALA A 105 -10.35 15.19 -4.17
CA ALA A 105 -9.07 14.83 -4.78
C ALA A 105 -9.27 14.69 -6.31
N PRO A 106 -8.32 15.14 -7.14
CA PRO A 106 -8.47 15.12 -8.59
C PRO A 106 -8.59 13.69 -9.18
N ASN A 107 -8.09 12.66 -8.48
CA ASN A 107 -7.95 11.30 -9.01
C ASN A 107 -8.70 10.25 -8.17
N GLN A 108 -9.97 10.51 -7.82
CA GLN A 108 -10.74 9.68 -6.89
C GLN A 108 -10.79 8.18 -7.25
N ARG A 109 -10.92 7.86 -8.55
CA ARG A 109 -10.93 6.47 -9.03
C ARG A 109 -9.60 5.76 -8.75
N THR A 110 -8.49 6.43 -9.05
CA THR A 110 -7.14 5.89 -8.84
C THR A 110 -6.85 5.71 -7.35
N ASP A 111 -7.25 6.67 -6.52
CA ASP A 111 -7.10 6.59 -5.07
C ASP A 111 -7.95 5.46 -4.47
N LEU A 112 -9.18 5.27 -4.98
CA LEU A 112 -10.04 4.14 -4.60
C LEU A 112 -9.42 2.80 -5.01
N MET A 113 -8.89 2.72 -6.23
CA MET A 113 -8.17 1.53 -6.71
C MET A 113 -6.98 1.19 -5.83
N LEU A 114 -6.15 2.18 -5.52
CA LEU A 114 -4.99 2.03 -4.63
C LEU A 114 -5.43 1.57 -3.23
N ALA A 115 -6.44 2.23 -2.66
CA ALA A 115 -6.98 1.86 -1.35
C ALA A 115 -7.54 0.43 -1.34
N CYS A 116 -8.18 0.01 -2.42
CA CYS A 116 -8.63 -1.37 -2.61
C CYS A 116 -7.45 -2.34 -2.65
N ARG A 117 -6.43 -2.07 -3.45
CA ARG A 117 -5.24 -2.94 -3.55
C ARG A 117 -4.49 -3.08 -2.22
N ILE A 118 -4.33 -1.98 -1.48
CA ILE A 118 -3.78 -2.01 -0.11
C ILE A 118 -4.62 -2.91 0.80
N ARG A 119 -5.95 -2.78 0.75
CA ARG A 119 -6.88 -3.57 1.58
C ARG A 119 -6.93 -5.04 1.20
N GLU A 120 -6.74 -5.32 -0.07
CA GLU A 120 -6.64 -6.66 -0.64
C GLU A 120 -5.25 -7.28 -0.43
N ARG A 121 -4.29 -6.55 0.16
CA ARG A 121 -2.88 -6.95 0.32
C ARG A 121 -2.18 -7.22 -1.02
N LYS A 122 -2.64 -6.58 -2.09
CA LYS A 122 -2.01 -6.60 -3.42
C LYS A 122 -0.94 -5.53 -3.58
N GLU A 123 -0.87 -4.58 -2.65
CA GLU A 123 0.16 -3.53 -2.59
C GLU A 123 0.60 -3.28 -1.15
N SER A 124 1.89 -3.01 -0.96
CA SER A 124 2.50 -2.64 0.32
C SER A 124 2.63 -1.12 0.44
N ILE A 125 2.63 -0.61 1.68
CA ILE A 125 2.89 0.81 1.95
C ILE A 125 4.19 0.90 2.73
N THR A 126 5.17 1.61 2.18
CA THR A 126 6.40 1.93 2.89
C THR A 126 6.25 3.29 3.59
N VAL A 127 6.39 3.28 4.93
CA VAL A 127 6.35 4.50 5.74
C VAL A 127 7.77 4.85 6.20
N LEU A 128 8.26 6.00 5.75
CA LEU A 128 9.54 6.57 6.19
C LEU A 128 9.31 7.53 7.36
N CYS A 129 9.65 7.10 8.57
CA CYS A 129 9.66 7.96 9.76
C CYS A 129 11.10 8.31 10.19
N GLY A 130 11.25 9.48 10.81
CA GLY A 130 12.54 10.01 11.28
C GLY A 130 13.15 9.28 12.48
N THR A 131 13.60 10.03 13.48
CA THR A 131 14.31 9.49 14.66
C THR A 131 13.39 8.66 15.59
N SER A 132 13.92 8.22 16.74
CA SER A 132 13.34 7.28 17.72
C SER A 132 11.82 7.12 17.74
N GLY A 133 11.33 5.88 17.75
CA GLY A 133 9.90 5.55 17.79
C GLY A 133 9.29 5.16 16.44
N LYS A 134 10.10 4.95 15.39
CA LYS A 134 9.66 4.52 14.04
C LYS A 134 8.72 3.32 14.07
N SER A 135 9.12 2.23 14.75
CA SER A 135 8.33 0.99 14.84
C SER A 135 7.02 1.18 15.60
N THR A 136 7.03 1.99 16.65
CA THR A 136 5.81 2.34 17.40
C THR A 136 4.87 3.17 16.53
N LEU A 137 5.39 4.17 15.81
CA LEU A 137 4.62 5.04 14.94
C LEU A 137 4.03 4.26 13.77
N SER A 138 4.80 3.38 13.14
CA SER A 138 4.32 2.52 12.06
C SER A 138 3.24 1.55 12.54
N MET A 139 3.37 0.99 13.74
CA MET A 139 2.36 0.12 14.33
C MET A 139 1.07 0.88 14.69
N LEU A 140 1.17 2.10 15.24
CA LEU A 140 0.02 2.96 15.51
C LEU A 140 -0.69 3.41 14.23
N LEU A 141 0.08 3.77 13.18
CA LEU A 141 -0.48 4.10 11.88
C LEU A 141 -1.16 2.90 11.24
N GLY A 142 -0.50 1.74 11.23
CA GLY A 142 -1.08 0.49 10.72
C GLY A 142 -2.41 0.19 11.40
N SER A 143 -2.44 0.25 12.74
CA SER A 143 -3.67 0.07 13.52
C SER A 143 -4.79 1.06 13.14
N ARG A 144 -4.48 2.36 13.02
CA ARG A 144 -5.47 3.39 12.63
C ARG A 144 -5.95 3.25 11.19
N LEU A 145 -5.09 2.80 10.30
CA LEU A 145 -5.40 2.51 8.90
C LEU A 145 -5.96 1.09 8.72
N GLY A 146 -6.14 0.31 9.79
CA GLY A 146 -6.61 -1.07 9.73
C GLY A 146 -5.69 -2.02 8.95
N ILE A 147 -4.42 -1.67 8.79
CA ILE A 147 -3.36 -2.52 8.25
C ILE A 147 -2.83 -3.35 9.42
N THR A 148 -3.16 -4.64 9.41
CA THR A 148 -2.81 -5.56 10.51
C THR A 148 -1.39 -6.08 10.42
N THR A 149 -0.78 -6.01 9.25
CA THR A 149 0.57 -6.49 8.96
C THR A 149 1.53 -5.32 8.84
N VAL A 150 2.38 -5.13 9.86
CA VAL A 150 3.43 -4.12 9.87
C VAL A 150 4.75 -4.83 10.09
N VAL A 151 5.70 -4.65 9.17
CA VAL A 151 7.03 -5.24 9.24
C VAL A 151 8.06 -4.12 9.34
N SER A 152 8.99 -4.23 10.28
CA SER A 152 10.08 -3.25 10.42
C SER A 152 11.23 -3.58 9.48
N THR A 153 11.92 -2.55 8.97
CA THR A 153 13.11 -2.74 8.11
C THR A 153 14.22 -3.52 8.81
N ASP A 154 14.32 -3.41 10.13
CA ASP A 154 15.26 -4.20 10.93
C ASP A 154 14.89 -5.69 10.94
N SER A 155 13.60 -6.02 11.02
CA SER A 155 13.13 -7.41 10.97
C SER A 155 13.41 -8.08 9.62
N ILE A 156 13.17 -7.36 8.51
CA ILE A 156 13.47 -7.88 7.15
C ILE A 156 14.98 -8.08 7.02
N ARG A 157 15.77 -7.09 7.41
CA ARG A 157 17.23 -7.18 7.39
C ARG A 157 17.75 -8.33 8.25
N HIS A 158 17.16 -8.57 9.42
CA HIS A 158 17.51 -9.71 10.26
C HIS A 158 17.21 -11.06 9.58
N MET A 159 16.07 -11.17 8.90
CA MET A 159 15.75 -12.33 8.07
C MET A 159 16.76 -12.50 6.94
N MET A 160 17.05 -11.45 6.18
CA MET A 160 18.02 -11.50 5.07
C MET A 160 19.42 -11.93 5.55
N ARG A 161 19.87 -11.48 6.73
CA ARG A 161 21.16 -11.87 7.33
C ARG A 161 21.24 -13.36 7.65
N SER A 162 20.11 -14.02 7.89
CA SER A 162 20.11 -15.47 8.13
C SER A 162 20.43 -16.29 6.87
N PHE A 163 20.26 -15.70 5.68
CA PHE A 163 20.46 -16.36 4.39
C PHE A 163 21.79 -15.99 3.71
N VAL A 164 22.54 -15.01 4.24
CA VAL A 164 23.76 -14.49 3.63
C VAL A 164 24.87 -14.44 4.67
N GLU A 165 26.00 -15.09 4.37
CA GLU A 165 27.21 -14.98 5.18
C GLU A 165 27.70 -13.54 5.24
N GLU A 166 28.16 -13.09 6.42
CA GLU A 166 28.58 -11.71 6.66
C GLU A 166 29.66 -11.22 5.68
N ASN A 167 30.57 -12.11 5.28
CA ASN A 167 31.64 -11.78 4.33
C ASN A 167 31.13 -11.49 2.91
N LYS A 168 29.97 -12.04 2.53
CA LYS A 168 29.39 -11.85 1.19
C LYS A 168 28.61 -10.55 1.08
N ASN A 169 28.02 -10.07 2.19
CA ASN A 169 27.30 -8.80 2.22
C ASN A 169 27.48 -8.08 3.57
N PRO A 170 28.62 -7.39 3.79
CA PRO A 170 28.90 -6.71 5.05
C PRO A 170 27.95 -5.53 5.30
N LEU A 171 27.43 -4.90 4.24
CA LEU A 171 26.48 -3.79 4.33
C LEU A 171 25.15 -4.22 4.97
N LEU A 172 24.71 -5.45 4.69
CA LEU A 172 23.52 -6.01 5.30
C LEU A 172 23.74 -6.26 6.80
N SER A 173 24.90 -6.79 7.18
CA SER A 173 25.27 -7.12 8.57
C SER A 173 25.51 -5.89 9.45
N ALA A 174 26.06 -4.81 8.87
CA ALA A 174 26.36 -3.59 9.59
C ALA A 174 25.11 -2.93 10.21
N SER A 175 25.31 -2.28 11.35
CA SER A 175 24.28 -1.39 11.91
C SER A 175 24.04 -0.20 10.97
N THR A 176 22.84 0.37 11.02
CA THR A 176 22.45 1.53 10.19
C THR A 176 23.41 2.72 10.32
N TYR A 177 24.05 2.88 11.47
CA TYR A 177 25.00 3.96 11.74
C TYR A 177 26.39 3.70 11.13
N HIS A 178 26.78 2.43 10.99
CA HIS A 178 28.09 2.02 10.50
C HIS A 178 28.04 1.52 9.04
N ALA A 179 26.85 1.44 8.43
CA ALA A 179 26.67 1.01 7.05
C ALA A 179 27.53 1.81 6.05
N GLY A 180 27.82 3.09 6.34
CA GLY A 180 28.67 3.92 5.51
C GLY A 180 30.14 3.48 5.48
N GLU A 181 30.61 2.71 6.45
CA GLU A 181 31.98 2.17 6.52
C GLU A 181 32.16 0.96 5.61
N CYS A 182 31.06 0.30 5.23
CA CYS A 182 31.06 -0.84 4.32
C CYS A 182 31.03 -0.44 2.84
N LEU A 183 30.99 0.86 2.52
CA LEU A 183 30.94 1.37 1.16
C LEU A 183 32.31 1.89 0.70
N ASP A 184 32.61 1.72 -0.59
CA ASP A 184 33.79 2.33 -1.21
C ASP A 184 33.57 3.85 -1.42
N PRO A 185 34.37 4.72 -0.78
CA PRO A 185 34.26 6.17 -0.93
C PRO A 185 34.40 6.66 -2.37
N VAL A 186 35.17 5.97 -3.22
CA VAL A 186 35.40 6.36 -4.62
C VAL A 186 34.17 6.05 -5.46
N ALA A 187 33.64 4.82 -5.36
CA ALA A 187 32.40 4.43 -6.03
C ALA A 187 31.22 5.33 -5.66
N VAL A 188 31.09 5.69 -4.37
CA VAL A 188 30.02 6.61 -3.91
C VAL A 188 30.20 8.02 -4.49
N ALA A 189 31.44 8.52 -4.60
CA ALA A 189 31.73 9.82 -5.22
C ALA A 189 31.37 9.85 -6.69
N GLU A 190 31.72 8.79 -7.44
CA GLU A 190 31.34 8.65 -8.84
C GLU A 190 29.83 8.54 -9.03
N ALA A 191 29.15 7.69 -8.24
CA ALA A 191 27.69 7.53 -8.31
C ALA A 191 26.96 8.84 -8.03
N LYS A 192 27.46 9.65 -7.08
CA LYS A 192 26.95 10.99 -6.81
C LYS A 192 27.22 11.98 -7.94
N ALA A 193 28.40 11.95 -8.53
CA ALA A 193 28.72 12.81 -9.67
C ALA A 193 27.76 12.50 -10.84
N ARG A 194 27.55 11.22 -11.16
CA ARG A 194 26.58 10.76 -12.17
C ARG A 194 25.15 11.19 -11.85
N SER A 195 24.73 11.08 -10.59
CA SER A 195 23.40 11.51 -10.14
C SER A 195 23.17 13.03 -10.22
N LYS A 196 24.21 13.84 -9.94
CA LYS A 196 24.16 15.30 -10.09
C LYS A 196 24.05 15.71 -11.56
N VAL A 197 24.72 15.00 -12.46
CA VAL A 197 24.62 15.23 -13.91
C VAL A 197 23.21 14.86 -14.40
N LYS A 198 22.66 13.70 -13.99
CA LYS A 198 21.29 13.27 -14.36
C LYS A 198 20.20 14.21 -13.85
N LYS A 199 20.36 14.78 -12.65
CA LYS A 199 19.45 15.81 -12.12
C LYS A 199 19.50 17.13 -12.90
N ARG A 200 20.65 17.46 -13.49
CA ARG A 200 20.83 18.67 -14.32
C ARG A 200 20.34 18.50 -15.75
N SER A 201 20.25 17.27 -16.25
CA SER A 201 19.77 16.97 -17.61
C SER A 201 18.25 16.81 -17.72
N GLY A 202 17.47 17.13 -16.67
CA GLY A 202 16.00 17.19 -16.73
C GLY A 202 15.25 15.85 -16.89
N VAL A 203 15.94 14.71 -16.88
CA VAL A 203 15.31 13.38 -16.97
C VAL A 203 14.87 12.94 -15.57
N SER A 204 13.70 13.42 -15.15
CA SER A 204 13.06 13.07 -13.88
C SER A 204 12.44 11.68 -13.95
N SER A 205 12.99 10.72 -13.22
CA SER A 205 12.22 9.58 -12.71
C SER A 205 11.51 10.04 -11.44
N ASN A 206 10.17 10.04 -11.46
CA ASN A 206 9.30 10.56 -10.42
C ASN A 206 9.55 9.89 -9.06
N SER A 207 10.30 10.57 -8.19
CA SER A 207 10.19 10.46 -6.73
C SER A 207 10.74 11.74 -6.09
N ASN A 208 10.05 12.86 -6.29
CA ASN A 208 10.35 14.10 -5.57
C ASN A 208 9.73 14.02 -4.17
N ILE A 209 10.55 13.63 -3.19
CA ILE A 209 10.34 14.04 -1.80
C ILE A 209 11.37 15.14 -1.54
N ASP A 210 10.92 16.38 -1.72
CA ASP A 210 11.69 17.58 -1.42
C ASP A 210 11.81 17.74 0.11
N TYR A 211 12.89 17.21 0.67
CA TYR A 211 13.37 17.73 1.96
C TYR A 211 13.99 19.10 1.70
N ALA A 212 13.24 20.15 2.02
CA ALA A 212 13.74 21.52 2.07
C ALA A 212 15.01 21.57 2.91
N LYS A 213 16.15 21.71 2.21
CA LYS A 213 17.49 21.83 2.78
C LYS A 213 17.64 23.24 3.38
N SER A 214 17.29 23.40 4.65
CA SER A 214 17.80 24.52 5.45
C SER A 214 19.23 24.16 5.90
N GLY A 215 20.19 24.99 5.49
CA GLY A 215 21.61 24.79 5.79
C GLY A 215 22.49 25.13 4.60
N ALA A 216 22.62 26.43 4.34
CA ALA A 216 23.71 26.97 3.55
C ALA A 216 25.03 26.65 4.26
N LEU A 217 25.85 25.80 3.64
CA LEU A 217 27.29 25.76 3.86
C LEU A 217 27.92 25.46 2.50
N THR A 218 28.64 26.47 2.03
CA THR A 218 29.48 26.48 0.84
C THR A 218 30.54 25.39 0.93
N GLU A 219 30.39 24.31 0.17
CA GLU A 219 31.51 23.43 -0.14
C GLU A 219 31.99 23.74 -1.55
N LYS A 220 33.14 24.40 -1.59
CA LYS A 220 33.95 24.61 -2.80
C LYS A 220 34.27 23.26 -3.44
N VAL A 221 34.28 23.28 -4.76
CA VAL A 221 34.81 22.23 -5.62
C VAL A 221 36.30 22.10 -5.34
N ASP A 222 36.69 21.04 -4.63
CA ASP A 222 38.06 20.52 -4.61
C ASP A 222 37.95 19.00 -4.43
N GLY A 223 38.76 18.25 -5.18
CA GLY A 223 38.74 16.78 -5.25
C GLY A 223 39.09 16.11 -3.92
N LYS A 224 38.16 16.13 -2.97
CA LYS A 224 38.35 15.68 -1.59
C LYS A 224 37.33 14.60 -1.24
N SER A 225 37.86 13.50 -0.70
CA SER A 225 37.15 12.36 -0.12
C SER A 225 35.78 12.73 0.49
N ILE A 226 34.74 11.96 0.18
CA ILE A 226 33.41 12.14 0.76
C ILE A 226 33.51 12.20 2.30
N GLY A 227 32.88 13.21 2.92
CA GLY A 227 32.87 13.36 4.37
C GLY A 227 32.10 12.23 5.09
N LYS A 228 32.50 11.91 6.33
CA LYS A 228 31.93 10.81 7.14
C LYS A 228 30.39 10.85 7.25
N LYS A 229 29.82 12.04 7.44
CA LYS A 229 28.36 12.24 7.47
C LYS A 229 27.69 11.82 6.17
N GLN A 230 28.33 12.10 5.05
CA GLN A 230 27.78 11.81 3.74
C GLN A 230 27.90 10.31 3.42
N MET A 231 29.00 9.66 3.81
CA MET A 231 29.12 8.20 3.75
C MET A 231 28.04 7.51 4.59
N ALA A 232 27.77 8.00 5.81
CA ALA A 232 26.72 7.43 6.66
C ALA A 232 25.32 7.51 6.02
N ILE A 233 25.01 8.63 5.35
CA ILE A 233 23.72 8.79 4.64
C ILE A 233 23.62 7.82 3.46
N GLU A 234 24.67 7.70 2.66
CA GLU A 234 24.67 6.78 1.50
C GLU A 234 24.66 5.31 1.95
N GLY A 235 25.34 4.99 3.06
CA GLY A 235 25.27 3.68 3.71
C GLY A 235 23.84 3.32 4.14
N TYR A 236 23.16 4.24 4.84
CA TYR A 236 21.75 4.05 5.19
C TYR A 236 20.87 3.87 3.96
N LYS A 237 21.10 4.67 2.92
CA LYS A 237 20.34 4.61 1.68
C LYS A 237 20.51 3.25 1.00
N ALA A 238 21.74 2.82 0.74
CA ALA A 238 22.04 1.55 0.09
C ALA A 238 21.49 0.36 0.91
N GLN A 239 21.58 0.44 2.24
CA GLN A 239 21.01 -0.57 3.12
C GLN A 239 19.47 -0.62 3.07
N SER A 240 18.81 0.54 2.91
CA SER A 240 17.35 0.62 2.79
C SER A 240 16.88 0.14 1.43
N GLU A 241 17.60 0.46 0.35
CA GLU A 241 17.32 -0.03 -1.01
C GLU A 241 17.35 -1.57 -1.06
N MET A 242 18.36 -2.22 -0.47
CA MET A 242 18.41 -3.68 -0.38
C MET A 242 17.19 -4.31 0.31
N VAL A 243 16.60 -3.63 1.29
CA VAL A 243 15.42 -4.12 2.01
C VAL A 243 14.14 -3.88 1.22
N ILE A 244 14.07 -2.79 0.44
CA ILE A 244 12.89 -2.43 -0.37
C ILE A 244 12.86 -3.26 -1.65
N ASP A 245 14.00 -3.49 -2.30
CA ASP A 245 14.12 -4.30 -3.52
C ASP A 245 13.96 -5.81 -3.26
N PHE A 246 13.76 -6.21 -2.00
CA PHE A 246 13.44 -7.59 -1.64
C PHE A 246 11.95 -7.95 -1.86
N ASP A 247 11.07 -6.96 -1.98
CA ASP A 247 9.62 -7.11 -2.22
C ASP A 247 9.27 -7.42 -3.69
#